data_AF-Q1CNZ6-F1
#
_entry.id   AF-Q1CNZ6-F1
#
_cell.length_a   1.000
_cell.length_b   1.000
_cell.length_c   1.000
_cell.angle_alpha   90.00
_cell.angle_beta   90.00
_cell.angle_gamma   90.00
#
_symmetry.space_group_name_H-M   'P 1'
#
loop_
_entity.id
_entity.type
_entity.pdbx_description
1 polymer ?
#
loop_
_entity_poly.entity_id
_entity_poly.type
_entity_poly.pdbx_seq_one_letter_code
_entity_poly.pdbx_strand_id
1 'polypeptide(L)'
;MRKRISAIIMTLFMVLVSCNSGGVAEDPQSKFLKSAIDLGNDFLNVFTSFGDIVSKVLGFSTETKKSDVGAYFKTIQDTIQGTKDKLNKIVTDMKREGNPNASATETAVKTLIDNTLDKIIEGAETASEAIGDAGDPIGNVAAGGAGAGTGAIGDGVDNLINGIKAIVEVVLKEGNAEAGDGKKADALGARGANAGDAGKLFG
;
A
#
# COMPACT_ATOMS: atom_id res chain seq x y z
N MET A 1 -66.21 -44.92 8.48
CA MET A 1 -65.96 -43.47 8.31
C MET A 1 -64.52 -43.04 8.63
N ARG A 2 -63.86 -43.53 9.69
CA ARG A 2 -62.46 -43.18 10.03
C ARG A 2 -61.42 -43.35 8.90
N LYS A 3 -61.51 -44.42 8.08
CA LYS A 3 -60.55 -44.68 6.99
C LYS A 3 -60.66 -43.68 5.81
N ARG A 4 -61.83 -43.11 5.55
CA ARG A 4 -62.03 -42.12 4.46
C ARG A 4 -61.62 -40.70 4.88
N ILE A 5 -61.79 -40.36 6.16
CA ILE A 5 -61.31 -39.09 6.73
C ILE A 5 -59.78 -39.07 6.77
N SER A 6 -59.14 -40.20 7.11
CA SER A 6 -57.67 -40.33 7.11
C SER A 6 -57.05 -40.17 5.72
N ALA A 7 -57.74 -40.63 4.67
CA ALA A 7 -57.28 -40.49 3.28
C ALA A 7 -57.39 -39.03 2.80
N ILE A 8 -58.50 -38.35 3.10
CA ILE A 8 -58.70 -36.94 2.70
C ILE A 8 -57.69 -36.00 3.39
N ILE A 9 -57.36 -36.27 4.66
CA ILE A 9 -56.37 -35.47 5.41
C ILE A 9 -54.95 -35.70 4.87
N MET A 10 -54.60 -36.93 4.47
CA MET A 10 -53.28 -37.20 3.87
C MET A 10 -53.14 -36.60 2.46
N THR A 11 -54.20 -36.61 1.64
CA THR A 11 -54.15 -35.96 0.32
C THR A 11 -54.05 -34.44 0.44
N LEU A 12 -54.72 -33.83 1.43
CA LEU A 12 -54.64 -32.39 1.69
C LEU A 12 -53.25 -31.95 2.19
N PHE A 13 -52.58 -32.78 3.01
CA PHE A 13 -51.20 -32.52 3.44
C PHE A 13 -50.18 -32.66 2.30
N MET A 14 -50.34 -33.61 1.38
CA MET A 14 -49.43 -33.74 0.22
C MET A 14 -49.59 -32.60 -0.79
N VAL A 15 -50.78 -32.03 -0.96
CA VAL A 15 -51.00 -30.86 -1.85
C VAL A 15 -50.41 -29.59 -1.24
N LEU A 16 -50.42 -29.44 0.09
CA LEU A 16 -49.83 -28.27 0.78
C LEU A 16 -48.29 -28.31 0.83
N VAL A 17 -47.68 -29.50 0.82
CA VAL A 17 -46.21 -29.65 0.75
C VAL A 17 -45.67 -29.39 -0.67
N SER A 18 -46.52 -29.45 -1.70
CA SER A 18 -46.12 -29.19 -3.09
C SER A 18 -45.99 -27.70 -3.47
N CYS A 19 -46.32 -26.78 -2.55
CA CYS A 19 -45.98 -25.35 -2.66
C CYS A 19 -44.87 -24.92 -1.69
N ASN A 20 -44.29 -25.85 -0.92
CA ASN A 20 -43.21 -25.55 0.01
C ASN A 20 -41.86 -26.07 -0.48
N SER A 21 -41.60 -25.96 -1.78
CA SER A 21 -40.23 -25.85 -2.30
C SER A 21 -39.64 -24.52 -1.84
N GLY A 22 -39.42 -24.39 -0.53
CA GLY A 22 -38.75 -23.29 0.15
C GLY A 22 -37.24 -23.31 -0.12
N GLY A 23 -36.85 -23.53 -1.37
CA GLY A 23 -35.66 -22.88 -1.87
C GLY A 23 -36.03 -21.41 -1.94
N VAL A 24 -35.77 -20.68 -0.84
CA VAL A 24 -35.90 -19.23 -0.83
C VAL A 24 -34.88 -18.72 -1.83
N ALA A 25 -35.30 -18.57 -3.09
CA ALA A 25 -34.57 -17.77 -4.04
C ALA A 25 -34.44 -16.41 -3.38
N GLU A 26 -33.21 -15.99 -3.08
CA GLU A 26 -32.97 -14.65 -2.54
C GLU A 26 -33.66 -13.66 -3.45
N ASP A 27 -34.56 -12.87 -2.87
CA ASP A 27 -35.24 -11.82 -3.60
C ASP A 27 -34.17 -10.89 -4.22
N PRO A 28 -34.29 -10.50 -5.49
CA PRO A 28 -33.30 -9.68 -6.18
C PRO A 28 -32.88 -8.41 -5.43
N GLN A 29 -33.79 -7.80 -4.66
CA GLN A 29 -33.50 -6.63 -3.84
C GLN A 29 -32.58 -7.00 -2.66
N SER A 30 -32.84 -8.12 -2.00
CA SER A 30 -31.99 -8.63 -0.90
C SER A 30 -30.59 -9.00 -1.39
N LYS A 31 -30.47 -9.60 -2.58
CA LYS A 31 -29.20 -9.93 -3.22
C LYS A 31 -28.42 -8.66 -3.61
N PHE A 32 -29.10 -7.67 -4.19
CA PHE A 32 -28.49 -6.37 -4.50
C PHE A 32 -27.96 -5.65 -3.26
N LEU A 33 -28.75 -5.62 -2.18
CA LEU A 33 -28.34 -4.99 -0.92
C LEU A 33 -27.11 -5.68 -0.31
N LYS A 34 -27.04 -7.01 -0.35
CA LYS A 34 -25.87 -7.76 0.10
C LYS A 34 -24.62 -7.41 -0.72
N SER A 35 -24.70 -7.47 -2.05
CA SER A 35 -23.60 -7.06 -2.94
C SER A 35 -23.15 -5.61 -2.69
N ALA A 36 -24.08 -4.69 -2.42
CA ALA A 36 -23.74 -3.30 -2.09
C ALA A 36 -23.03 -3.17 -0.74
N ILE A 37 -23.47 -3.91 0.28
CA ILE A 37 -22.83 -3.96 1.61
C ILE A 37 -21.43 -4.56 1.50
N ASP A 38 -21.29 -5.68 0.81
CA ASP A 38 -20.00 -6.36 0.65
C ASP A 38 -18.99 -5.48 -0.10
N LEU A 39 -19.42 -4.85 -1.21
CA LEU A 39 -18.58 -3.88 -1.93
C LEU A 39 -18.19 -2.67 -1.06
N GLY A 40 -19.13 -2.16 -0.24
CA GLY A 40 -18.85 -1.07 0.69
C GLY A 40 -17.82 -1.45 1.76
N ASN A 41 -17.93 -2.68 2.29
CA ASN A 41 -16.98 -3.21 3.26
C ASN A 41 -15.59 -3.41 2.63
N ASP A 42 -15.52 -3.96 1.42
CA ASP A 42 -14.24 -4.15 0.73
C ASP A 42 -13.56 -2.80 0.42
N PHE A 43 -14.33 -1.79 0.00
CA PHE A 43 -13.80 -0.45 -0.21
C PHE A 43 -13.28 0.17 1.10
N LEU A 44 -14.01 0.02 2.21
CA LEU A 44 -13.56 0.49 3.52
C LEU A 44 -12.26 -0.23 3.96
N ASN A 45 -12.14 -1.53 3.66
CA ASN A 45 -10.93 -2.31 3.95
C ASN A 45 -9.71 -1.85 3.12
N VAL A 46 -9.92 -1.31 1.92
CA VAL A 46 -8.87 -0.65 1.13
C VAL A 46 -8.47 0.67 1.79
N PHE A 47 -9.45 1.52 2.14
CA PHE A 47 -9.18 2.85 2.70
C PHE A 47 -8.50 2.79 4.07
N THR A 48 -8.92 1.88 4.94
CA THR A 48 -8.29 1.65 6.25
C THR A 48 -6.84 1.18 6.09
N SER A 49 -6.58 0.24 5.19
CA SER A 49 -5.21 -0.21 4.85
C SER A 49 -4.31 0.94 4.41
N PHE A 50 -4.83 1.83 3.58
CA PHE A 50 -4.10 2.99 3.11
C PHE A 50 -3.86 4.01 4.23
N GLY A 51 -4.86 4.22 5.11
CA GLY A 51 -4.76 5.09 6.28
C GLY A 51 -3.65 4.70 7.26
N ASP A 52 -3.38 3.39 7.39
CA ASP A 52 -2.29 2.88 8.23
C ASP A 52 -0.91 3.41 7.80
N ILE A 53 -0.70 3.72 6.51
CA ILE A 53 0.56 4.33 6.01
C ILE A 53 0.70 5.76 6.52
N VAL A 54 -0.38 6.55 6.42
CA VAL A 54 -0.37 7.97 6.78
C VAL A 54 -0.06 8.17 8.27
N SER A 55 -0.42 7.20 9.11
CA SER A 55 -0.11 7.24 10.54
C SER A 55 1.34 6.87 10.89
N LYS A 56 2.05 6.20 9.98
CA LYS A 56 3.43 5.73 10.19
C LYS A 56 4.41 6.70 9.51
N VAL A 57 4.71 7.80 10.19
CA VAL A 57 5.76 8.73 9.76
C VAL A 57 7.12 8.27 10.30
N LEU A 58 8.14 8.25 9.45
CA LEU A 58 9.51 7.99 9.88
C LEU A 58 10.00 9.15 10.77
N GLY A 59 10.14 8.89 12.06
CA GLY A 59 10.73 9.83 13.02
C GLY A 59 12.24 9.63 13.14
N PHE A 60 12.99 10.74 13.19
CA PHE A 60 14.43 10.71 13.42
C PHE A 60 14.79 11.12 14.86
N SER A 61 15.75 10.40 15.43
CA SER A 61 16.38 10.67 16.73
C SER A 61 17.88 10.31 16.64
N THR A 62 18.64 10.54 17.72
CA THR A 62 20.06 10.14 17.78
C THR A 62 20.25 8.63 17.71
N GLU A 63 19.24 7.86 18.10
CA GLU A 63 19.29 6.39 18.15
C GLU A 63 18.75 5.73 16.88
N THR A 64 18.25 6.52 15.91
CA THR A 64 17.66 5.97 14.70
C THR A 64 18.73 5.27 13.86
N LYS A 65 18.47 4.00 13.55
CA LYS A 65 19.36 3.14 12.77
C LYS A 65 19.06 3.26 11.28
N LYS A 66 20.03 2.92 10.44
CA LYS A 66 19.81 2.78 8.99
C LYS A 66 18.72 1.74 8.72
N SER A 67 18.73 0.61 9.42
CA SER A 67 17.70 -0.44 9.33
C SER A 67 16.28 0.07 9.60
N ASP A 68 16.10 1.09 10.45
CA ASP A 68 14.77 1.66 10.71
C ASP A 68 14.24 2.39 9.46
N VAL A 69 15.12 3.01 8.67
CA VAL A 69 14.79 3.61 7.37
C VAL A 69 14.46 2.52 6.34
N GLY A 70 15.23 1.43 6.33
CA GLY A 70 14.93 0.27 5.47
C GLY A 70 13.56 -0.34 5.79
N ALA A 71 13.26 -0.54 7.08
CA ALA A 71 11.97 -1.04 7.57
C ALA A 71 10.80 -0.11 7.22
N TYR A 72 11.04 1.21 7.21
CA TYR A 72 10.04 2.19 6.77
C TYR A 72 9.67 2.01 5.29
N PHE A 73 10.66 1.93 4.40
CA PHE A 73 10.39 1.65 2.98
C PHE A 73 9.74 0.28 2.77
N LYS A 74 10.16 -0.74 3.53
CA LYS A 74 9.50 -2.05 3.48
C LYS A 74 8.03 -1.98 3.89
N THR A 75 7.73 -1.21 4.94
CA THR A 75 6.34 -0.98 5.38
C THR A 75 5.50 -0.29 4.29
N ILE A 76 6.08 0.67 3.57
CA ILE A 76 5.42 1.29 2.40
C ILE A 76 5.13 0.22 1.34
N GLN A 77 6.15 -0.57 0.95
CA GLN A 77 6.00 -1.64 -0.03
C GLN A 77 4.85 -2.58 0.33
N ASP A 78 4.88 -3.16 1.54
CA ASP A 78 3.92 -4.16 1.99
C ASP A 78 2.49 -3.59 2.04
N THR A 79 2.33 -2.35 2.47
CA THR A 79 1.00 -1.75 2.61
C THR A 79 0.40 -1.37 1.26
N ILE A 80 1.22 -0.86 0.33
CA ILE A 80 0.78 -0.54 -1.03
C ILE A 80 0.48 -1.83 -1.81
N GLN A 81 1.28 -2.88 -1.63
CA GLN A 81 0.99 -4.21 -2.17
C GLN A 81 -0.35 -4.75 -1.66
N GLY A 82 -0.60 -4.66 -0.34
CA GLY A 82 -1.89 -5.06 0.23
C GLY A 82 -3.08 -4.25 -0.31
N THR A 83 -2.87 -2.97 -0.61
CA THR A 83 -3.88 -2.10 -1.27
C THR A 83 -4.16 -2.57 -2.70
N LYS A 84 -3.10 -2.83 -3.48
CA LYS A 84 -3.18 -3.38 -4.85
C LYS A 84 -3.96 -4.70 -4.87
N ASP A 85 -3.65 -5.62 -3.96
CA ASP A 85 -4.30 -6.94 -3.90
C ASP A 85 -5.79 -6.83 -3.57
N LYS A 86 -6.16 -5.96 -2.62
CA LYS A 86 -7.57 -5.71 -2.26
C LYS A 86 -8.34 -5.05 -3.40
N LEU A 87 -7.74 -4.12 -4.14
CA LEU A 87 -8.37 -3.52 -5.32
C LEU A 87 -8.63 -4.55 -6.43
N ASN A 88 -7.66 -5.43 -6.71
CA ASN A 88 -7.84 -6.53 -7.66
C ASN A 88 -8.93 -7.52 -7.21
N LYS A 89 -9.03 -7.77 -5.91
CA LYS A 89 -10.10 -8.58 -5.33
C LYS A 89 -11.47 -7.95 -5.56
N ILE A 90 -11.64 -6.65 -5.29
CA ILE A 90 -12.89 -5.92 -5.55
C ILE A 90 -13.33 -6.09 -7.00
N VAL A 91 -12.43 -5.91 -7.96
CA VAL A 91 -12.73 -6.09 -9.39
C VAL A 91 -13.18 -7.52 -9.69
N THR A 92 -12.49 -8.51 -9.11
CA THR A 92 -12.82 -9.93 -9.28
C THR A 92 -14.21 -10.24 -8.73
N ASP A 93 -14.53 -9.75 -7.54
CA ASP A 93 -15.83 -9.96 -6.89
C ASP A 93 -16.96 -9.25 -7.65
N MET A 94 -16.74 -8.03 -8.13
CA MET A 94 -17.68 -7.32 -9.00
C MET A 94 -18.01 -8.11 -10.28
N LYS A 95 -17.01 -8.71 -10.92
CA LYS A 95 -17.23 -9.57 -12.11
C LYS A 95 -18.02 -10.81 -11.77
N ARG A 96 -17.66 -11.50 -10.67
CA ARG A 96 -18.35 -12.70 -10.17
C ARG A 96 -19.82 -12.43 -9.86
N GLU A 97 -20.14 -11.25 -9.36
CA GLU A 97 -21.50 -10.86 -8.98
C GLU A 97 -22.31 -10.25 -10.13
N GLY A 98 -21.72 -10.12 -11.32
CA GLY A 98 -22.39 -9.56 -12.49
C GLY A 98 -22.65 -8.05 -12.37
N ASN A 99 -21.80 -7.33 -11.65
CA ASN A 99 -21.93 -5.89 -11.49
C ASN A 99 -21.75 -5.19 -12.86
N PRO A 100 -22.70 -4.37 -13.32
CA PRO A 100 -22.64 -3.72 -14.64
C PRO A 100 -21.46 -2.76 -14.78
N ASN A 101 -20.90 -2.27 -13.66
CA ASN A 101 -19.76 -1.35 -13.66
C ASN A 101 -18.40 -2.07 -13.59
N ALA A 102 -18.35 -3.41 -13.49
CA ALA A 102 -17.12 -4.15 -13.27
C ALA A 102 -16.01 -3.84 -14.30
N SER A 103 -16.36 -3.67 -15.57
CA SER A 103 -15.41 -3.36 -16.64
C SER A 103 -14.82 -1.95 -16.53
N ALA A 104 -15.64 -0.96 -16.17
CA ALA A 104 -15.18 0.41 -15.94
C ALA A 104 -14.28 0.47 -14.69
N THR A 105 -14.68 -0.22 -13.61
CA THR A 105 -13.88 -0.31 -12.38
C THR A 105 -12.56 -1.01 -12.63
N GLU A 106 -12.54 -2.12 -13.37
CA GLU A 106 -11.30 -2.80 -13.77
C GLU A 106 -10.34 -1.85 -14.49
N THR A 107 -10.85 -1.09 -15.45
CA THR A 107 -10.03 -0.14 -16.22
C THR A 107 -9.41 0.93 -15.31
N ALA A 108 -10.20 1.49 -14.39
CA ALA A 108 -9.73 2.48 -13.43
C ALA A 108 -8.70 1.88 -12.44
N VAL A 109 -8.97 0.69 -11.90
CA VAL A 109 -8.07 -0.02 -10.97
C VAL A 109 -6.77 -0.37 -11.66
N LYS A 110 -6.80 -0.93 -12.87
CA LYS A 110 -5.61 -1.23 -13.66
C LYS A 110 -4.78 0.03 -13.93
N THR A 111 -5.44 1.13 -14.31
CA THR A 111 -4.78 2.42 -14.53
C THR A 111 -4.08 2.93 -13.28
N LEU A 112 -4.72 2.81 -12.10
CA LEU A 112 -4.14 3.19 -10.82
C LEU A 112 -2.96 2.31 -10.43
N ILE A 113 -3.07 0.99 -10.64
CA ILE A 113 -2.00 0.03 -10.33
C ILE A 113 -0.78 0.31 -11.21
N ASP A 114 -0.95 0.27 -12.53
CA ASP A 114 0.16 0.34 -13.48
C ASP A 114 0.91 1.68 -13.43
N ASN A 115 0.19 2.78 -13.22
CA ASN A 115 0.79 4.11 -13.29
C ASN A 115 1.28 4.64 -11.93
N THR A 116 0.81 4.06 -10.83
CA THR A 116 1.04 4.60 -9.47
C THR A 116 1.50 3.53 -8.50
N LEU A 117 0.67 2.52 -8.20
CA LEU A 117 0.97 1.59 -7.09
C LEU A 117 2.21 0.74 -7.40
N ASP A 118 2.35 0.24 -8.63
CA ASP A 118 3.48 -0.60 -9.02
C ASP A 118 4.81 0.15 -8.91
N LYS A 119 4.85 1.40 -9.36
CA LYS A 119 6.04 2.25 -9.24
C LYS A 119 6.42 2.55 -7.79
N ILE A 120 5.42 2.76 -6.92
CA ILE A 120 5.67 2.97 -5.49
C ILE A 120 6.20 1.68 -4.85
N ILE A 121 5.63 0.52 -5.20
CA ILE A 121 6.09 -0.79 -4.71
C ILE A 121 7.55 -1.02 -5.14
N GLU A 122 7.85 -0.89 -6.43
CA GLU A 122 9.20 -1.07 -6.99
C GLU A 122 10.22 -0.11 -6.36
N GLY A 123 9.87 1.17 -6.23
CA GLY A 123 10.74 2.17 -5.64
C GLY A 123 10.99 1.93 -4.15
N ALA A 124 9.95 1.55 -3.40
CA ALA A 124 10.07 1.25 -1.98
C ALA A 124 10.86 -0.04 -1.72
N GLU A 125 10.65 -1.07 -2.54
CA GLU A 125 11.43 -2.30 -2.52
C GLU A 125 12.92 -2.00 -2.76
N THR A 126 13.23 -1.31 -3.86
CA THR A 126 14.61 -0.93 -4.23
C THR A 126 15.30 -0.14 -3.11
N ALA A 127 14.60 0.83 -2.51
CA ALA A 127 15.13 1.63 -1.40
C ALA A 127 15.35 0.78 -0.14
N SER A 128 14.41 -0.11 0.20
CA SER A 128 14.52 -0.98 1.36
C SER A 128 15.66 -1.99 1.23
N GLU A 129 15.83 -2.59 0.05
CA GLU A 129 16.90 -3.55 -0.23
C GLU A 129 18.28 -2.88 -0.26
N ALA A 130 18.37 -1.66 -0.79
CA ALA A 130 19.61 -0.88 -0.78
C ALA A 130 20.12 -0.59 0.63
N ILE A 131 19.21 -0.42 1.60
CA ILE A 131 19.56 -0.18 3.01
C ILE A 131 19.81 -1.50 3.75
N GLY A 132 19.01 -2.52 3.48
CA GLY A 132 19.09 -3.83 4.13
C GLY A 132 18.84 -3.75 5.65
N ASP A 133 19.61 -4.54 6.39
CA ASP A 133 19.51 -4.67 7.85
C ASP A 133 20.63 -3.91 8.60
N ALA A 134 21.20 -2.88 7.96
CA ALA A 134 22.30 -2.08 8.51
C ALA A 134 21.96 -1.49 9.89
N GLY A 135 22.58 -2.04 10.95
CA GLY A 135 22.25 -1.69 12.33
C GLY A 135 22.86 -0.40 12.87
N ASP A 136 23.78 0.22 12.12
CA ASP A 136 24.44 1.45 12.54
C ASP A 136 23.47 2.65 12.60
N PRO A 137 23.70 3.60 13.51
CA PRO A 137 23.00 4.88 13.49
C PRO A 137 23.14 5.60 12.14
N ILE A 138 22.13 6.37 11.74
CA ILE A 138 22.19 7.19 10.50
C ILE A 138 23.33 8.20 10.58
N GLY A 139 23.54 8.80 11.76
CA GLY A 139 24.62 9.74 12.06
C GLY A 139 25.88 9.08 12.63
N ASN A 140 26.16 7.81 12.28
CA ASN A 140 27.33 7.10 12.82
C ASN A 140 28.63 7.84 12.46
N VAL A 141 29.46 8.09 13.47
CA VAL A 141 30.79 8.71 13.32
C VAL A 141 31.82 7.75 13.91
N ALA A 142 32.75 7.27 13.09
CA ALA A 142 33.83 6.40 13.54
C ALA A 142 34.73 7.12 14.55
N ALA A 143 35.29 6.38 15.50
CA ALA A 143 36.26 6.92 16.44
C ALA A 143 37.51 7.43 15.68
N GLY A 144 37.88 8.69 15.91
CA GLY A 144 39.07 9.30 15.29
C GLY A 144 40.38 8.82 15.93
N GLY A 145 41.50 9.03 15.23
CA GLY A 145 42.84 8.71 15.73
C GLY A 145 43.81 8.30 14.62
N ALA A 146 45.09 8.10 14.97
CA ALA A 146 46.07 7.58 14.04
C ALA A 146 45.68 6.16 13.60
N GLY A 147 45.39 5.98 12.30
CA GLY A 147 44.92 4.72 11.73
C GLY A 147 43.39 4.55 11.67
N ALA A 148 42.61 5.59 12.01
CA ALA A 148 41.18 5.61 11.71
C ALA A 148 40.96 5.54 10.19
N GLY A 149 40.10 4.61 9.76
CA GLY A 149 39.71 4.50 8.35
C GLY A 149 38.96 5.74 7.88
N THR A 150 39.10 6.04 6.59
CA THR A 150 38.31 7.09 5.93
C THR A 150 36.83 6.69 5.89
N GLY A 151 35.94 7.67 5.83
CA GLY A 151 34.52 7.40 5.61
C GLY A 151 34.34 6.68 4.28
N ALA A 152 33.69 5.51 4.28
CA ALA A 152 33.40 4.80 3.04
C ALA A 152 32.13 5.37 2.39
N ILE A 153 32.13 5.44 1.06
CA ILE A 153 30.88 5.60 0.31
C ILE A 153 30.02 4.37 0.65
N GLY A 154 28.79 4.61 1.12
CA GLY A 154 27.89 3.52 1.44
C GLY A 154 27.58 2.69 0.19
N ASP A 155 27.59 1.37 0.34
CA ASP A 155 27.10 0.48 -0.71
C ASP A 155 25.61 0.74 -0.95
N GLY A 156 25.18 0.67 -2.21
CA GLY A 156 23.76 0.80 -2.56
C GLY A 156 23.18 2.22 -2.55
N VAL A 157 23.97 3.27 -2.33
CA VAL A 157 23.49 4.68 -2.32
C VAL A 157 22.77 5.04 -3.63
N ASP A 158 23.30 4.63 -4.79
CA ASP A 158 22.65 4.87 -6.09
C ASP A 158 21.27 4.20 -6.18
N ASN A 159 21.14 2.98 -5.65
CA ASN A 159 19.86 2.26 -5.62
C ASN A 159 18.87 2.93 -4.67
N LEU A 160 19.32 3.39 -3.51
CA LEU A 160 18.48 4.16 -2.59
C LEU A 160 17.94 5.43 -3.27
N ILE A 161 18.81 6.18 -3.94
CA ILE A 161 18.43 7.39 -4.69
C ILE A 161 17.44 7.05 -5.80
N ASN A 162 17.70 6.01 -6.59
CA ASN A 162 16.84 5.59 -7.68
C ASN A 162 15.47 5.09 -7.19
N GLY A 163 15.43 4.35 -6.07
CA GLY A 163 14.19 3.90 -5.44
C GLY A 163 13.33 5.08 -4.97
N ILE A 164 13.94 6.05 -4.27
CA ILE A 164 13.25 7.28 -3.85
C ILE A 164 12.76 8.06 -5.08
N LYS A 165 13.60 8.18 -6.12
CA LYS A 165 13.25 8.87 -7.36
C LYS A 165 12.02 8.24 -8.03
N ALA A 166 11.95 6.92 -8.14
CA ALA A 166 10.80 6.23 -8.71
C ALA A 166 9.49 6.55 -7.96
N ILE A 167 9.53 6.63 -6.62
CA ILE A 167 8.38 7.05 -5.81
C ILE A 167 8.03 8.52 -6.08
N VAL A 168 9.04 9.39 -6.07
CA VAL A 168 8.85 10.84 -6.23
C VAL A 168 8.32 11.19 -7.62
N GLU A 169 8.78 10.54 -8.68
CA GLU A 169 8.30 10.79 -10.06
C GLU A 169 6.80 10.53 -10.25
N VAL A 170 6.20 9.67 -9.41
CA VAL A 170 4.74 9.45 -9.41
C VAL A 170 3.98 10.68 -8.90
N VAL A 171 4.55 11.40 -7.92
CA VAL A 171 3.90 12.54 -7.24
C VAL A 171 4.34 13.89 -7.76
N LEU A 172 5.56 14.02 -8.26
CA LEU A 172 6.14 15.28 -8.69
C LEU A 172 5.70 15.61 -10.13
N LYS A 173 4.48 16.15 -10.25
CA LYS A 173 3.98 16.76 -11.50
C LYS A 173 4.38 18.24 -11.64
N GLU A 174 4.62 18.90 -10.51
CA GLU A 174 5.10 20.29 -10.40
C GLU A 174 6.20 20.38 -9.33
N GLY A 175 7.29 21.10 -9.63
CA GLY A 175 8.46 21.23 -8.76
C GLY A 175 9.77 21.25 -9.55
N ASN A 176 10.85 21.71 -8.92
CA ASN A 176 12.20 21.62 -9.48
C ASN A 176 13.06 20.76 -8.54
N ALA A 177 13.65 19.68 -9.05
CA ALA A 177 14.53 18.80 -8.28
C ALA A 177 15.77 19.53 -7.75
N GLU A 178 16.16 20.63 -8.39
CA GLU A 178 17.30 21.48 -8.03
C GLU A 178 16.90 22.58 -7.03
N ALA A 179 15.63 22.64 -6.62
CA ALA A 179 15.13 23.68 -5.73
C ALA A 179 15.80 23.59 -4.35
N GLY A 180 16.72 24.51 -4.08
CA GLY A 180 17.40 24.62 -2.79
C GLY A 180 18.82 24.07 -2.76
N ASP A 181 19.32 23.45 -3.83
CA ASP A 181 20.68 22.88 -3.89
C ASP A 181 21.75 23.93 -3.58
N GLY A 182 21.58 25.13 -4.13
CA GLY A 182 22.47 26.27 -3.90
C GLY A 182 22.28 26.99 -2.57
N LYS A 183 21.39 26.52 -1.68
CA LYS A 183 20.97 27.25 -0.47
C LYS A 183 21.55 26.63 0.81
N LYS A 184 21.94 27.48 1.76
CA LYS A 184 22.32 27.05 3.12
C LYS A 184 21.06 26.69 3.93
N ALA A 185 21.18 25.71 4.83
CA ALA A 185 20.07 25.25 5.66
C ALA A 185 19.66 26.25 6.77
N ASP A 186 20.57 27.13 7.22
CA ASP A 186 20.35 28.06 8.33
C ASP A 186 19.66 29.37 7.91
N ALA A 187 20.06 29.92 6.76
CA ALA A 187 19.66 31.27 6.32
C ALA A 187 19.12 31.31 4.89
N LEU A 188 19.04 30.17 4.18
CA LEU A 188 18.64 30.08 2.77
C LEU A 188 19.45 31.02 1.84
N GLY A 189 20.64 31.44 2.28
CA GLY A 189 21.62 32.19 1.47
C GLY A 189 22.37 31.25 0.53
N ALA A 190 23.13 31.81 -0.43
CA ALA A 190 23.96 30.99 -1.32
C ALA A 190 25.00 30.19 -0.52
N ARG A 191 25.23 28.92 -0.89
CA ARG A 191 26.36 28.13 -0.36
C ARG A 191 27.67 28.83 -0.75
N GLY A 192 28.54 29.06 0.23
CA GLY A 192 29.86 29.64 -0.02
C GLY A 192 30.84 28.58 -0.50
N ALA A 193 31.95 28.99 -1.12
CA ALA A 193 33.01 28.09 -1.60
C ALA A 193 33.62 27.19 -0.50
N ASN A 194 33.49 27.59 0.77
CA ASN A 194 33.98 26.85 1.94
C ASN A 194 33.03 25.71 2.38
N ALA A 195 31.90 25.49 1.69
CA ALA A 195 30.99 24.37 1.96
C ALA A 195 31.66 22.99 1.79
N GLY A 196 32.85 22.93 1.19
CA GLY A 196 33.66 21.71 1.07
C GLY A 196 34.16 21.13 2.39
N ASP A 197 34.06 21.86 3.52
CA ASP A 197 34.47 21.34 4.82
C ASP A 197 33.64 20.12 5.27
N ALA A 198 32.37 20.00 4.86
CA ALA A 198 31.57 18.80 5.11
C ALA A 198 32.10 17.59 4.33
N GLY A 199 32.75 17.81 3.18
CA GLY A 199 33.41 16.77 2.41
C GLY A 199 34.55 16.10 3.17
N LYS A 200 35.11 16.76 4.19
CA LYS A 200 36.14 16.17 5.08
C LYS A 200 35.62 14.98 5.90
N LEU A 201 34.31 14.77 5.95
CA LEU A 201 33.68 13.60 6.60
C LEU A 201 33.71 12.34 5.70
N PHE A 202 33.98 12.49 4.41
CA PHE A 202 33.87 11.43 3.39
C PHE A 202 35.20 11.21 2.63
N GLY A 203 36.31 11.69 3.20
CA GLY A 203 37.66 11.61 2.62
C GLY A 203 38.62 10.81 3.46
#